data_AF-A0AAT9LU72-F1
#
_entry.id   AF-A0AAT9LU72-F1
#
_cell.length_a   1.000
_cell.length_b   1.000
_cell.length_c   1.000
_cell.angle_alpha   90.00
_cell.angle_beta   90.00
_cell.angle_gamma   90.00
#
_symmetry.space_group_name_H-M   'P 1'
#
loop_
_entity.id
_entity.type
_entity.pdbx_description
1 polymer ?
#
loop_
_entity_poly.entity_id
_entity_poly.type
_entity_poly.pdbx_seq_one_letter_code
_entity_poly.pdbx_strand_id
1 'polypeptide(L)'
;MRLTLLAVLLGGAVVTTACAPPAFTAAPCAEEQATLDHMKDRKKLADAEALAAKLKTARLQLQAAEASAAVSNAQTELAMARLAGGPDAATQARIDKETADAKAKVAAADADLKAAQQDEDQVTALVDADTKELAADQDKFDTCAKQHPAG
;
A
#
# COMPACT_ATOMS: atom_id res chain seq x y z
N MET A 1 20.80 20.13 -28.96
CA MET A 1 21.42 20.45 -30.27
C MET A 1 22.94 20.36 -30.11
N ARG A 2 23.60 19.60 -31.01
CA ARG A 2 25.05 19.60 -31.36
C ARG A 2 26.05 19.05 -30.32
N LEU A 3 26.59 17.84 -30.54
CA LEU A 3 27.89 17.49 -31.21
C LEU A 3 29.02 17.43 -30.14
N THR A 4 29.80 16.37 -29.94
CA THR A 4 30.56 15.54 -30.91
C THR A 4 31.04 14.22 -30.29
N LEU A 5 30.94 13.15 -31.08
CA LEU A 5 31.71 11.90 -30.97
C LEU A 5 33.17 12.09 -31.44
N LEU A 6 34.03 11.15 -31.00
CA LEU A 6 35.36 10.73 -31.51
C LEU A 6 36.61 11.38 -30.92
N ALA A 7 37.35 10.59 -30.13
CA ALA A 7 38.80 10.46 -30.29
C ALA A 7 39.27 9.09 -29.77
N VAL A 8 39.51 8.19 -30.73
CA VAL A 8 40.27 6.95 -30.56
C VAL A 8 41.75 7.33 -30.47
N LEU A 9 42.42 6.95 -29.39
CA LEU A 9 43.88 6.85 -29.35
C LEU A 9 44.26 5.50 -28.74
N LEU A 10 44.58 4.55 -29.63
CA LEU A 10 45.39 3.38 -29.30
C LEU A 10 46.81 3.86 -28.95
N GLY A 11 47.41 3.28 -27.91
CA GLY A 11 48.86 3.20 -27.79
C GLY A 11 49.39 3.39 -26.38
N GLY A 12 49.65 2.28 -25.68
CA GLY A 12 50.38 2.31 -24.41
C GLY A 12 50.23 1.03 -23.62
N ALA A 13 50.77 -0.08 -24.12
CA ALA A 13 51.00 -1.27 -23.31
C ALA A 13 51.99 -0.92 -22.19
N VAL A 14 51.49 -0.82 -20.96
CA VAL A 14 52.32 -0.75 -19.76
C VAL A 14 51.77 -1.77 -18.76
N VAL A 15 52.46 -2.91 -18.74
CA VAL A 15 52.72 -3.77 -17.58
C VAL A 15 51.51 -4.10 -16.69
N THR A 16 50.95 -5.26 -16.98
CA THR A 16 50.13 -6.08 -16.10
C THR A 16 50.83 -6.35 -14.77
N THR A 17 50.68 -5.46 -13.78
CA THR A 17 50.75 -5.90 -12.38
C THR A 17 49.43 -6.61 -12.09
N ALA A 18 49.50 -7.94 -12.08
CA ALA A 18 48.44 -8.79 -11.60
C ALA A 18 48.13 -8.45 -10.12
N CYS A 19 47.25 -7.49 -9.89
CA CYS A 19 46.27 -7.68 -8.83
C CYS A 19 45.39 -8.84 -9.31
N ALA A 20 45.79 -10.07 -9.01
CA ALA A 20 44.83 -11.15 -8.98
C ALA A 20 43.71 -10.66 -8.05
N PRO A 21 42.48 -10.41 -8.53
CA PRO A 21 41.39 -10.31 -7.60
C PRO A 21 41.45 -11.63 -6.81
N PRO A 22 41.35 -11.61 -5.48
CA PRO A 22 41.14 -12.85 -4.74
C PRO A 22 40.05 -13.60 -5.49
N ALA A 23 40.31 -14.87 -5.81
CA ALA A 23 39.28 -15.77 -6.30
C ALA A 23 38.28 -15.95 -5.16
N PHE A 24 37.46 -14.93 -4.93
CA PHE A 24 36.13 -15.09 -4.39
C PHE A 24 35.44 -15.94 -5.43
N THR A 25 35.56 -17.26 -5.27
CA THR A 25 34.62 -18.18 -5.85
C THR A 25 33.28 -17.76 -5.29
N ALA A 26 32.58 -16.88 -6.01
CA ALA A 26 31.23 -16.47 -5.67
C ALA A 26 30.47 -17.78 -5.42
N ALA A 27 29.86 -17.89 -4.24
CA ALA A 27 29.07 -19.07 -3.93
C ALA A 27 28.08 -19.27 -5.09
N PRO A 28 27.94 -20.49 -5.62
CA PRO A 28 26.94 -20.73 -6.64
C PRO A 28 25.59 -20.24 -6.10
N CYS A 29 24.86 -19.50 -6.92
CA CYS A 29 23.55 -18.90 -6.60
C CYS A 29 23.54 -17.65 -5.70
N ALA A 30 24.69 -17.00 -5.46
CA ALA A 30 24.74 -15.80 -4.60
C ALA A 30 23.91 -14.62 -5.13
N GLU A 31 23.85 -14.43 -6.46
CA GLU A 31 23.07 -13.37 -7.09
C GLU A 31 21.56 -13.65 -7.00
N GLU A 32 21.15 -14.90 -7.23
CA GLU A 32 19.78 -15.37 -7.09
C GLU A 32 19.31 -15.27 -5.63
N GLN A 33 20.19 -15.59 -4.68
CA GLN A 33 19.89 -15.43 -3.26
C GLN A 33 19.69 -13.95 -2.88
N ALA A 34 20.58 -13.06 -3.33
CA ALA A 34 20.45 -11.62 -3.08
C ALA A 34 19.16 -11.05 -3.69
N THR A 35 18.80 -11.50 -4.89
CA THR A 35 17.55 -11.13 -5.56
C THR A 35 16.35 -11.62 -4.76
N LEU A 36 16.34 -12.89 -4.35
CA LEU A 36 15.28 -13.48 -3.55
C LEU A 36 15.08 -12.74 -2.21
N ASP A 37 16.16 -12.36 -1.54
CA ASP A 37 16.08 -11.64 -0.28
C ASP A 37 15.52 -10.22 -0.47
N HIS A 38 15.93 -9.50 -1.51
CA HIS A 38 15.33 -8.22 -1.89
C HIS A 38 13.82 -8.37 -2.17
N MET A 39 13.41 -9.43 -2.86
CA MET A 39 12.01 -9.71 -3.15
C MET A 39 11.18 -10.03 -1.91
N LYS A 40 11.74 -10.76 -0.94
CA LYS A 40 11.09 -11.01 0.35
C LYS A 40 10.86 -9.69 1.09
N ASP A 41 11.83 -8.78 1.09
CA ASP A 41 11.67 -7.49 1.76
C ASP A 41 10.65 -6.59 1.07
N ARG A 42 10.64 -6.58 -0.27
CA ARG A 42 9.60 -5.89 -1.06
C ARG A 42 8.21 -6.43 -0.73
N LYS A 43 8.04 -7.76 -0.67
CA LYS A 43 6.78 -8.39 -0.28
C LYS A 43 6.35 -7.98 1.14
N LYS A 44 7.26 -7.97 2.12
CA LYS A 44 6.92 -7.53 3.49
C LYS A 44 6.41 -6.09 3.50
N LEU A 45 7.00 -5.20 2.71
CA LEU A 45 6.55 -3.83 2.58
C LEU A 45 5.14 -3.77 1.97
N ALA A 46 4.92 -4.47 0.85
CA ALA A 46 3.61 -4.55 0.21
C ALA A 46 2.52 -5.12 1.15
N ASP A 47 2.84 -6.16 1.92
CA ASP A 47 1.92 -6.74 2.91
C ASP A 47 1.59 -5.74 4.05
N ALA A 48 2.56 -4.93 4.48
CA ALA A 48 2.36 -3.87 5.46
C ALA A 48 1.48 -2.73 4.90
N GLU A 49 1.68 -2.34 3.64
CA GLU A 49 0.83 -1.37 2.95
C GLU A 49 -0.60 -1.89 2.80
N ALA A 50 -0.80 -3.18 2.50
CA ALA A 50 -2.12 -3.79 2.43
C ALA A 50 -2.84 -3.76 3.78
N LEU A 51 -2.12 -4.01 4.88
CA LEU A 51 -2.67 -3.88 6.23
C LEU A 51 -3.05 -2.43 6.53
N ALA A 52 -2.21 -1.47 6.15
CA ALA A 52 -2.48 -0.04 6.33
C ALA A 52 -3.72 0.42 5.55
N ALA A 53 -3.87 -0.04 4.30
CA ALA A 53 -5.05 0.21 3.47
C ALA A 53 -6.33 -0.34 4.12
N LYS A 54 -6.32 -1.60 4.57
CA LYS A 54 -7.45 -2.20 5.31
C LYS A 54 -7.80 -1.45 6.58
N LEU A 55 -6.80 -1.01 7.34
CA LEU A 55 -7.03 -0.20 8.54
C LEU A 55 -7.65 1.17 8.22
N LYS A 56 -7.25 1.80 7.11
CA LYS A 56 -7.87 3.04 6.61
C LYS A 56 -9.34 2.80 6.27
N THR A 57 -9.65 1.76 5.50
CA THR A 57 -11.03 1.38 5.15
C THR A 57 -11.88 1.14 6.40
N ALA A 58 -11.38 0.34 7.36
CA ALA A 58 -12.10 0.04 8.60
C ALA A 58 -12.37 1.29 9.46
N ARG A 59 -11.41 2.23 9.54
CA ARG A 59 -11.61 3.49 10.25
C ARG A 59 -12.69 4.36 9.60
N LEU A 60 -12.74 4.41 8.27
CA LEU A 60 -13.74 5.18 7.54
C LEU A 60 -15.13 4.56 7.69
N GLN A 61 -15.25 3.23 7.69
CA GLN A 61 -16.50 2.53 8.00
C GLN A 61 -17.00 2.87 9.41
N LEU A 62 -16.10 2.93 10.39
CA LEU A 62 -16.45 3.33 11.76
C LEU A 62 -16.97 4.78 11.80
N GLN A 63 -16.30 5.72 11.13
CA GLN A 63 -16.74 7.12 11.05
C GLN A 63 -18.11 7.26 10.38
N ALA A 64 -18.37 6.50 9.31
CA ALA A 64 -19.68 6.49 8.66
C ALA A 64 -20.77 5.92 9.58
N ALA A 65 -20.46 4.88 10.37
CA ALA A 65 -21.37 4.31 11.35
C ALA A 65 -21.68 5.29 12.50
N GLU A 66 -20.67 5.99 13.02
CA GLU A 66 -20.84 7.03 14.05
C GLU A 66 -21.70 8.19 13.55
N ALA A 67 -21.47 8.66 12.31
CA ALA A 67 -22.27 9.72 11.71
C ALA A 67 -23.73 9.27 11.46
N SER A 68 -23.94 8.02 11.07
CA SER A 68 -25.27 7.43 10.91
C SER A 68 -26.01 7.32 12.25
N ALA A 69 -25.31 6.91 13.31
CA ALA A 69 -25.86 6.87 14.66
C ALA A 69 -26.27 8.26 15.16
N ALA A 70 -25.50 9.31 14.83
CA ALA A 70 -25.85 10.69 15.15
C ALA A 70 -27.16 11.13 14.45
N VAL A 71 -27.36 10.76 13.17
CA VAL A 71 -28.63 11.00 12.47
C VAL A 71 -29.78 10.28 13.18
N SER A 72 -29.60 9.00 13.54
CA SER A 72 -30.63 8.24 14.25
C SER A 72 -30.98 8.86 15.60
N ASN A 73 -29.98 9.29 16.38
CA ASN A 73 -30.19 9.94 17.68
C ASN A 73 -30.98 11.24 17.54
N ALA A 74 -30.62 12.10 16.58
CA ALA A 74 -31.35 13.34 16.31
C ALA A 74 -32.81 13.08 15.90
N GLN A 75 -33.06 12.03 15.10
CA GLN A 75 -34.41 11.62 14.73
C GLN A 75 -35.21 11.03 15.89
N THR A 76 -34.57 10.25 16.78
CA THR A 76 -35.19 9.74 18.00
C THR A 76 -35.57 10.90 18.92
N GLU A 77 -34.69 11.90 19.08
CA GLU A 77 -35.00 13.09 19.86
C GLU A 77 -36.19 13.86 19.28
N LEU A 78 -36.26 14.01 17.96
CA LEU A 78 -37.41 14.60 17.29
C LEU A 78 -38.71 13.84 17.56
N ALA A 79 -38.65 12.51 17.46
CA ALA A 79 -39.81 11.65 17.72
C ALA A 79 -40.28 11.78 19.17
N MET A 80 -39.36 11.80 20.12
CA MET A 80 -39.66 11.99 21.55
C MET A 80 -40.24 13.38 21.84
N ALA A 81 -39.69 14.44 21.22
CA ALA A 81 -40.23 15.80 21.37
C ALA A 81 -41.65 15.90 20.80
N ARG A 82 -41.94 15.24 19.66
CA ARG A 82 -43.29 15.16 19.09
C ARG A 82 -44.28 14.44 20.01
N LEU A 83 -43.86 13.39 20.71
CA LEU A 83 -44.69 12.70 21.70
C LEU A 83 -44.97 13.55 22.95
N ALA A 84 -44.06 14.46 23.31
CA ALA A 84 -44.18 15.34 24.47
C ALA A 84 -45.01 16.62 24.23
N GLY A 85 -45.70 16.73 23.08
CA GLY A 85 -46.48 17.92 22.72
C GLY A 85 -45.84 18.80 21.63
N GLY A 86 -44.74 18.36 21.04
CA GLY A 86 -44.05 19.04 19.94
C GLY A 86 -42.77 19.75 20.39
N PRO A 87 -41.70 19.76 19.57
CA PRO A 87 -40.53 20.59 19.85
C PRO A 87 -40.88 22.07 19.67
N ASP A 88 -40.35 22.93 20.54
CA ASP A 88 -40.32 24.36 20.28
C ASP A 88 -39.40 24.68 19.09
N ALA A 89 -39.48 25.92 18.58
CA ALA A 89 -38.73 26.33 17.40
C ALA A 89 -37.20 26.24 17.58
N ALA A 90 -36.67 26.45 18.78
CA ALA A 90 -35.24 26.35 19.06
C ALA A 90 -34.79 24.88 19.11
N THR A 91 -35.59 24.02 19.74
CA THR A 91 -35.36 22.57 19.78
C THR A 91 -35.39 21.98 18.37
N GLN A 92 -36.39 22.35 17.55
CA GLN A 92 -36.49 21.93 16.16
C GLN A 92 -35.28 22.39 15.33
N ALA A 93 -34.90 23.67 15.43
CA ALA A 93 -33.76 24.21 14.68
C ALA A 93 -32.43 23.53 15.05
N ARG A 94 -32.23 23.18 16.33
CA ARG A 94 -31.06 22.41 16.77
C ARG A 94 -31.06 21.01 16.15
N ILE A 95 -32.17 20.29 16.21
CA ILE A 95 -32.28 18.94 15.65
C ILE A 95 -32.07 18.95 14.13
N ASP A 96 -32.65 19.92 13.42
CA ASP A 96 -32.48 20.06 11.97
C ASP A 96 -31.02 20.34 11.61
N LYS A 97 -30.33 21.19 12.38
CA LYS A 97 -28.90 21.45 12.22
C LYS A 97 -28.06 20.19 12.48
N GLU A 98 -28.28 19.50 13.59
CA GLU A 98 -27.52 18.29 13.92
C GLU A 98 -27.75 17.18 12.89
N THR A 99 -28.97 17.05 12.37
CA THR A 99 -29.29 16.13 11.28
C THR A 99 -28.57 16.52 9.99
N ALA A 100 -28.53 17.80 9.64
CA ALA A 100 -27.83 18.29 8.45
C ALA A 100 -26.32 18.08 8.54
N ASP A 101 -25.72 18.43 9.68
CA ASP A 101 -24.29 18.26 9.97
C ASP A 101 -23.90 16.78 9.95
N ALA A 102 -24.71 15.90 10.54
CA ALA A 102 -24.48 14.46 10.54
C ALA A 102 -24.61 13.85 9.13
N LYS A 103 -25.61 14.26 8.34
CA LYS A 103 -25.75 13.84 6.94
C LYS A 103 -24.58 14.28 6.07
N ALA A 104 -24.08 15.50 6.27
CA ALA A 104 -22.90 15.98 5.56
C ALA A 104 -21.66 15.14 5.89
N LYS A 105 -21.50 14.73 7.18
CA LYS A 105 -20.42 13.82 7.61
C LYS A 105 -20.57 12.42 7.01
N VAL A 106 -21.79 11.87 6.90
CA VAL A 106 -22.03 10.59 6.22
C VAL A 106 -21.60 10.68 4.75
N ALA A 107 -22.03 11.72 4.04
CA ALA A 107 -21.68 11.89 2.62
C ALA A 107 -20.16 12.05 2.40
N ALA A 108 -19.47 12.75 3.29
CA ALA A 108 -18.01 12.86 3.26
C ALA A 108 -17.33 11.51 3.54
N ALA A 109 -17.78 10.80 4.57
CA ALA A 109 -17.25 9.48 4.93
C ALA A 109 -17.48 8.43 3.80
N ASP A 110 -18.61 8.49 3.10
CA ASP A 110 -18.88 7.62 1.95
C ASP A 110 -17.94 7.91 0.77
N ALA A 111 -17.66 9.19 0.50
CA ALA A 111 -16.72 9.60 -0.54
C ALA A 111 -15.29 9.14 -0.20
N ASP A 112 -14.87 9.33 1.05
CA ASP A 112 -13.56 8.89 1.55
C ASP A 112 -13.44 7.36 1.55
N LEU A 113 -14.52 6.65 1.92
CA LEU A 113 -14.57 5.18 1.89
C LEU A 113 -14.39 4.66 0.46
N LYS A 114 -15.07 5.27 -0.52
CA LYS A 114 -14.92 4.90 -1.93
C LYS A 114 -13.49 5.12 -2.42
N ALA A 115 -12.85 6.23 -2.04
CA ALA A 115 -11.45 6.48 -2.36
C ALA A 115 -10.52 5.46 -1.68
N ALA A 116 -10.76 5.14 -0.41
CA ALA A 116 -9.97 4.14 0.31
C ALA A 116 -10.13 2.72 -0.25
N GLN A 117 -11.32 2.35 -0.73
CA GLN A 117 -11.55 1.09 -1.44
C GLN A 117 -10.76 1.03 -2.75
N GLN A 118 -10.69 2.12 -3.50
CA GLN A 118 -9.85 2.19 -4.70
C GLN A 118 -8.35 2.07 -4.39
N ASP A 119 -7.90 2.69 -3.29
CA ASP A 119 -6.53 2.53 -2.81
C ASP A 119 -6.26 1.06 -2.42
N GLU A 120 -7.20 0.42 -1.69
CA GLU A 120 -7.11 -0.99 -1.28
C GLU A 120 -7.01 -1.95 -2.47
N ASP A 121 -7.78 -1.72 -3.53
CA ASP A 121 -7.72 -2.50 -4.77
C ASP A 121 -6.33 -2.39 -5.44
N GLN A 122 -5.76 -1.18 -5.49
CA GLN A 122 -4.43 -0.96 -6.06
C GLN A 122 -3.34 -1.64 -5.25
N VAL A 123 -3.40 -1.55 -3.92
CA VAL A 123 -2.42 -2.22 -3.04
C VAL A 123 -2.57 -3.73 -3.12
N THR A 124 -3.79 -4.26 -3.23
CA THR A 124 -4.02 -5.70 -3.42
C THR A 124 -3.41 -6.19 -4.73
N ALA A 125 -3.59 -5.45 -5.83
CA ALA A 125 -2.97 -5.78 -7.11
C ALA A 125 -1.43 -5.76 -7.05
N LEU A 126 -0.85 -4.83 -6.29
CA LEU A 126 0.60 -4.76 -6.05
C LEU A 126 1.10 -5.98 -5.26
N VAL A 127 0.42 -6.34 -4.18
CA VAL A 127 0.74 -7.54 -3.37
C VAL A 127 0.67 -8.82 -4.21
N ASP A 128 -0.33 -8.93 -5.07
CA ASP A 128 -0.48 -10.08 -5.97
C ASP A 128 0.66 -10.15 -7.00
N ALA A 129 1.08 -9.01 -7.56
CA ALA A 129 2.21 -8.94 -8.47
C ALA A 129 3.52 -9.34 -7.77
N ASP A 130 3.80 -8.77 -6.60
CA ASP A 130 4.99 -9.07 -5.79
C ASP A 130 5.02 -10.53 -5.33
N THR A 131 3.86 -11.11 -5.02
CA THR A 131 3.76 -12.53 -4.65
C THR A 131 4.10 -13.44 -5.83
N LYS A 132 3.66 -13.10 -7.05
CA LYS A 132 4.02 -13.85 -8.26
C LYS A 132 5.51 -13.73 -8.59
N GLU A 133 6.08 -12.54 -8.46
CA GLU A 133 7.51 -12.31 -8.72
C GLU A 133 8.39 -13.00 -7.67
N LEU A 134 8.00 -12.98 -6.40
CA LEU A 134 8.66 -13.75 -5.35
C LEU A 134 8.66 -15.26 -5.65
N ALA A 135 7.53 -15.80 -6.11
CA ALA A 135 7.46 -17.22 -6.49
C ALA A 135 8.38 -17.54 -7.68
N ALA A 136 8.46 -16.64 -8.67
CA ALA A 136 9.35 -16.80 -9.81
C ALA A 136 10.83 -16.76 -9.41
N ASP A 137 11.23 -15.85 -8.53
CA ASP A 137 12.63 -15.76 -8.06
C ASP A 137 13.00 -16.89 -7.08
N GLN A 138 12.03 -17.39 -6.31
CA GLN A 138 12.21 -18.62 -5.54
C GLN A 138 12.49 -19.82 -6.45
N ASP A 139 11.74 -19.98 -7.55
CA ASP A 139 11.95 -21.07 -8.51
C ASP A 139 13.32 -20.97 -9.22
N LYS A 140 13.77 -19.75 -9.55
CA LYS A 140 15.13 -19.52 -10.07
C LYS A 140 16.21 -19.93 -9.08
N PHE A 141 16.08 -19.51 -7.82
CA PHE A 141 17.01 -19.88 -6.76
C PHE A 141 17.04 -21.41 -6.56
N ASP A 142 15.87 -22.04 -6.45
CA ASP A 142 15.75 -23.49 -6.27
C ASP A 142 16.34 -24.26 -7.47
N THR A 143 16.16 -23.74 -8.69
CA THR A 143 16.75 -24.32 -9.91
C THR A 143 18.27 -24.20 -9.89
N CYS A 144 18.82 -23.03 -9.54
CA CYS A 144 20.27 -22.84 -9.40
C CYS A 144 20.84 -23.78 -8.32
N ALA A 145 20.20 -23.87 -7.16
CA ALA A 145 20.63 -24.74 -6.06
C ALA A 145 20.61 -26.22 -6.44
N LYS A 146 19.65 -26.67 -7.27
CA LYS A 146 19.61 -28.03 -7.82
C LYS A 146 20.75 -28.30 -8.81
N GLN A 147 21.15 -27.29 -9.59
CA GLN A 147 22.25 -27.41 -10.56
C GLN A 147 23.63 -27.37 -9.88
N HIS A 148 23.71 -26.73 -8.71
CA HIS A 148 24.92 -26.61 -7.91
C HIS A 148 24.68 -27.12 -6.49
N PRO A 149 24.43 -28.43 -6.30
CA PRO A 149 24.22 -28.97 -4.96
C PRO A 149 25.49 -28.72 -4.14
N ALA A 150 25.32 -28.21 -2.92
CA ALA A 150 26.42 -28.09 -1.97
C ALA A 150 27.02 -29.50 -1.75
N GLY A 151 28.22 -29.72 -2.30
CA GLY A 151 28.99 -30.96 -2.15
C GLY A 151 29.49 -31.16 -0.73
#